data_AF-R1DZ82-F1
#
_entry.id   AF-R1DZ82-F1
#
_cell.length_a   1.000
_cell.length_b   1.000
_cell.length_c   1.000
_cell.angle_alpha   90.00
_cell.angle_beta   90.00
_cell.angle_gamma   90.00
#
_symmetry.space_group_name_H-M   'P 1'
#
loop_
_entity.id
_entity.type
_entity.pdbx_description
1 polymer ?
#
loop_
_entity_poly.entity_id
_entity_poly.type
_entity_poly.pdbx_seq_one_letter_code
_entity_poly.pdbx_strand_id
1 'polypeptide(L)'
;ELEALAAAHPDRFRVSYSLTAPPAGWEGLTGRGSAELITAALPPPRGDGSTMVLVCGTDGFVELWGGPVARAPKQPGEKKGAKVQGPLLGLLAEAGFDASEVFKY
;
A
#
# COMPACT_ATOMS: atom_id res chain seq x y z
N GLU A 1 17.47 2.58 -10.52
CA GLU A 1 16.40 2.34 -11.50
C GLU A 1 15.20 3.25 -11.26
N LEU A 2 14.53 3.17 -10.11
CA LEU A 2 13.36 4.01 -9.78
C LEU A 2 13.62 5.52 -9.94
N GLU A 3 14.75 6.02 -9.42
CA GLU A 3 15.14 7.43 -9.59
C GLU A 3 15.30 7.86 -11.04
N ALA A 4 15.86 7.00 -11.89
CA ALA A 4 16.02 7.30 -13.31
C ALA A 4 14.65 7.38 -14.02
N LEU A 5 13.72 6.50 -13.65
CA LEU A 5 12.34 6.54 -14.15
C LEU A 5 11.59 7.78 -13.66
N ALA A 6 11.77 8.17 -12.40
CA ALA A 6 11.16 9.37 -11.83
C ALA A 6 11.69 10.64 -12.51
N ALA A 7 13.00 10.70 -12.76
CA ALA A 7 13.62 11.80 -13.51
C ALA A 7 13.14 11.86 -14.97
N ALA A 8 12.87 10.72 -15.59
CA ALA A 8 12.38 10.66 -16.98
C ALA A 8 10.88 10.99 -17.13
N HIS A 9 10.08 10.79 -16.07
CA HIS A 9 8.62 10.96 -16.11
C HIS A 9 8.06 11.68 -14.85
N PRO A 10 8.53 12.89 -14.52
CA PRO A 10 8.20 13.56 -13.25
C PRO A 10 6.71 13.95 -13.11
N ASP A 11 5.99 14.03 -14.22
CA ASP A 11 4.56 14.34 -14.30
C ASP A 11 3.66 13.14 -13.98
N ARG A 12 4.17 11.90 -14.19
CA ARG A 12 3.38 10.66 -14.06
C ARG A 12 3.93 9.66 -13.05
N PHE A 13 5.20 9.81 -12.65
CA PHE A 13 5.85 8.89 -11.74
C PHE A 13 6.62 9.64 -10.66
N ARG A 14 6.25 9.36 -9.40
CA ARG A 14 6.88 9.91 -8.21
C ARG A 14 7.30 8.76 -7.33
N VAL A 15 8.45 8.91 -6.67
CA VAL A 15 8.99 7.91 -5.76
C VAL A 15 9.18 8.58 -4.41
N SER A 16 8.77 7.88 -3.35
CA SER A 16 8.98 8.30 -1.97
C SER A 16 9.52 7.11 -1.20
N TYR A 17 10.51 7.36 -0.35
CA TYR A 17 11.14 6.32 0.46
C TYR A 17 10.85 6.55 1.93
N SER A 18 10.59 5.46 2.64
CA SER A 18 10.53 5.42 4.09
C SER A 18 11.47 4.37 4.65
N LEU A 19 12.28 4.74 5.64
CA LEU A 19 13.18 3.82 6.32
C LEU A 19 12.77 3.69 7.79
N THR A 20 12.76 2.46 8.32
CA THR A 20 12.49 2.24 9.76
C THR A 20 13.71 2.49 10.63
N ALA A 21 14.91 2.41 10.05
CA ALA A 21 16.19 2.66 10.70
C ALA A 21 17.05 3.50 9.74
N PRO A 22 16.76 4.81 9.62
CA PRO A 22 17.48 5.67 8.68
C PRO A 22 18.93 5.92 9.12
N PRO A 23 19.86 6.09 8.17
CA PRO A 23 21.21 6.56 8.48
C PRO A 23 21.21 8.03 8.90
N ALA A 24 22.32 8.50 9.48
CA ALA A 24 22.50 9.93 9.75
C ALA A 24 22.41 10.76 8.46
N GLY A 25 21.67 11.87 8.51
CA GLY A 25 21.46 12.74 7.35
C GLY A 25 20.35 12.28 6.38
N TRP A 26 19.51 11.32 6.77
CA TRP A 26 18.33 10.95 5.98
C TRP A 26 17.27 12.06 6.00
N GLU A 27 16.87 12.52 4.81
CA GLU A 27 15.87 13.59 4.63
C GLU A 27 14.49 13.07 4.21
N GLY A 28 14.38 11.77 3.94
CA GLY A 28 13.12 11.15 3.53
C GLY A 28 12.20 10.79 4.70
N LEU A 29 11.09 10.12 4.38
CA LEU A 29 10.12 9.68 5.38
C LEU A 29 10.73 8.60 6.28
N THR A 30 10.20 8.44 7.49
CA THR A 30 10.71 7.47 8.47
C THR A 30 9.56 6.69 9.10
N GLY A 31 9.76 5.38 9.26
CA GLY A 31 8.79 4.48 9.91
C GLY A 31 8.12 3.48 8.96
N ARG A 32 7.22 2.66 9.53
CA ARG A 32 6.54 1.56 8.81
C ARG A 32 5.24 1.96 8.11
N GLY A 33 4.70 3.13 8.45
CA GLY A 33 3.43 3.66 7.96
C GLY A 33 2.84 4.66 8.97
N SER A 34 2.32 5.78 8.47
CA SER A 34 1.65 6.83 9.26
C SER A 34 0.72 7.65 8.34
N ALA A 35 -0.18 8.44 8.94
CA ALA A 35 -1.03 9.37 8.19
C ALA A 35 -0.22 10.43 7.42
N GLU A 36 0.90 10.87 7.99
CA GLU A 36 1.85 11.77 7.32
C GLU A 36 2.44 11.12 6.07
N LEU A 37 2.87 9.85 6.19
CA LEU A 37 3.40 9.06 5.08
C LEU A 37 2.38 8.93 3.93
N ILE A 38 1.12 8.65 4.26
CA ILE A 38 0.04 8.56 3.27
C ILE A 38 -0.15 9.90 2.58
N THR A 39 -0.27 10.99 3.33
CA THR A 39 -0.52 12.32 2.78
C THR A 39 0.64 12.82 1.91
N ALA A 40 1.88 12.49 2.30
CA ALA A 40 3.07 12.89 1.56
C ALA A 40 3.31 12.07 0.29
N ALA A 41 3.03 10.76 0.32
CA ALA A 41 3.45 9.82 -0.73
C ALA A 41 2.32 9.36 -1.66
N LEU A 42 1.06 9.38 -1.22
CA LEU A 42 -0.07 8.83 -1.95
C LEU A 42 -1.04 9.94 -2.44
N PRO A 43 -1.74 9.72 -3.56
CA PRO A 43 -2.89 10.57 -3.90
C PRO A 43 -3.98 10.45 -2.82
N PRO A 44 -4.77 11.51 -2.58
CA PRO A 44 -5.86 11.44 -1.62
C PRO A 44 -6.96 10.48 -2.10
N PRO A 45 -7.75 9.90 -1.18
CA PRO A 45 -8.94 9.12 -1.55
C PRO A 45 -9.92 9.99 -2.34
N ARG A 46 -10.61 9.39 -3.31
CA ARG A 46 -11.52 10.11 -4.21
C ARG A 46 -12.94 9.54 -4.20
N GLY A 47 -13.09 8.24 -4.00
CA GLY A 47 -14.38 7.56 -3.99
C GLY A 47 -15.10 7.51 -5.35
N ASP A 48 -14.48 8.04 -6.41
CA ASP A 48 -15.01 8.08 -7.79
C ASP A 48 -14.32 7.05 -8.72
N GLY A 49 -13.42 6.23 -8.18
CA GLY A 49 -12.65 5.23 -8.93
C GLY A 49 -11.43 5.78 -9.69
N SER A 50 -11.11 7.06 -9.55
CA SER A 50 -9.90 7.65 -10.16
C SER A 50 -8.61 7.34 -9.40
N THR A 51 -8.72 6.76 -8.19
CA THR A 51 -7.59 6.41 -7.33
C THR A 51 -7.59 4.91 -7.05
N MET A 52 -6.40 4.32 -7.13
CA MET A 52 -6.16 2.91 -6.80
C MET A 52 -4.81 2.79 -6.09
N VAL A 53 -4.83 2.19 -4.90
CA VAL A 53 -3.66 1.92 -4.07
C VAL A 53 -3.37 0.42 -4.09
N LEU A 54 -2.17 0.07 -4.53
CA LEU A 54 -1.71 -1.31 -4.64
C LEU A 54 -0.72 -1.62 -3.51
N VAL A 55 -1.05 -2.58 -2.64
CA VAL A 55 -0.27 -2.90 -1.45
C VAL A 55 0.34 -4.29 -1.59
N CYS A 56 1.67 -4.36 -1.51
CA CYS A 56 2.44 -5.60 -1.55
C CYS A 56 3.55 -5.56 -0.50
N GLY A 57 3.80 -6.70 0.16
CA GLY A 57 4.81 -6.82 1.19
C GLY A 57 4.66 -8.11 1.97
N THR A 58 5.27 -8.15 3.16
CA THR A 58 5.00 -9.23 4.12
C THR A 58 3.57 -9.14 4.64
N ASP A 59 3.02 -10.25 5.16
CA ASP A 59 1.64 -10.28 5.68
C ASP A 59 1.40 -9.15 6.71
N GLY A 60 2.35 -8.91 7.62
CA GLY A 60 2.27 -7.83 8.60
C GLY A 60 2.34 -6.42 7.99
N PHE A 61 3.02 -6.23 6.85
CA PHE A 61 3.01 -4.95 6.13
C PHE A 61 1.66 -4.72 5.47
N VAL A 62 1.14 -5.73 4.77
CA VAL A 62 -0.18 -5.66 4.12
C VAL A 62 -1.28 -5.40 5.15
N GLU A 63 -1.23 -6.09 6.29
CA GLU A 63 -2.18 -5.92 7.38
C GLU A 63 -2.13 -4.51 7.99
N LEU A 64 -0.93 -3.96 8.23
CA LEU A 64 -0.77 -2.58 8.72
C LEU A 64 -1.37 -1.55 7.76
N TRP A 65 -1.14 -1.70 6.47
CA TRP A 65 -1.53 -0.70 5.47
C TRP A 65 -2.99 -0.81 5.05
N GLY A 66 -3.51 -2.03 4.82
CA GLY A 66 -4.84 -2.23 4.24
C GLY A 66 -5.66 -3.35 4.89
N GLY A 67 -5.18 -3.96 5.97
CA GLY A 67 -5.82 -5.12 6.59
C GLY A 67 -5.50 -6.46 5.90
N PRO A 68 -6.02 -7.58 6.42
CA PRO A 68 -5.63 -8.90 5.97
C PRO A 68 -6.12 -9.21 4.55
N VAL A 69 -5.38 -10.08 3.86
CA VAL A 69 -5.86 -10.80 2.67
C VAL A 69 -6.59 -12.05 3.16
N ALA A 70 -7.79 -12.30 2.62
CA ALA A 70 -8.58 -13.47 2.96
C ALA A 70 -8.28 -14.64 2.01
N ARG A 71 -8.84 -15.81 2.33
CA ARG A 71 -8.79 -16.97 1.43
C ARG A 71 -10.20 -17.44 1.12
N ALA A 72 -10.44 -17.74 -0.15
CA ALA A 72 -11.65 -18.42 -0.56
C ALA A 72 -11.71 -19.84 0.07
N PRO A 73 -12.89 -20.47 0.11
CA PRO A 73 -12.99 -21.88 0.43
C PRO A 73 -12.04 -22.71 -0.44
N LYS A 74 -11.38 -23.69 0.17
CA LYS A 74 -10.49 -24.61 -0.52
C LYS A 74 -11.28 -25.46 -1.50
N GLN A 75 -10.81 -25.55 -2.75
CA GLN A 75 -11.37 -26.50 -3.72
C GLN A 75 -10.83 -27.93 -3.47
N PRO A 76 -11.57 -28.98 -3.85
CA PRO A 76 -11.09 -30.35 -3.75
C PRO A 76 -9.73 -30.53 -4.47
N GLY A 77 -8.74 -31.08 -3.76
CA GLY A 77 -7.38 -31.30 -4.29
C GLY A 77 -6.36 -30.19 -4.01
N GLU A 78 -6.79 -28.98 -3.61
CA GLU A 78 -5.85 -27.89 -3.31
C GLU A 78 -5.34 -27.93 -1.85
N LYS A 79 -4.16 -27.38 -1.59
CA LYS A 79 -3.64 -27.27 -0.20
C LYS A 79 -4.28 -26.10 0.57
N LYS A 80 -4.60 -25.01 -0.11
CA LYS A 80 -5.19 -23.78 0.44
C LYS A 80 -6.08 -23.15 -0.62
N GLY A 81 -7.16 -22.48 -0.20
CA GLY A 81 -7.97 -21.71 -1.14
C GLY A 81 -7.24 -20.48 -1.68
N ALA A 82 -7.71 -19.99 -2.83
CA ALA A 82 -7.17 -18.82 -3.51
C ALA A 82 -7.20 -17.57 -2.61
N LYS A 83 -6.21 -16.68 -2.78
CA LYS A 83 -6.20 -15.38 -2.11
C LYS A 83 -7.35 -14.53 -2.65
N VAL A 84 -8.10 -13.90 -1.75
CA VAL A 84 -9.17 -12.95 -2.07
C VAL A 84 -9.04 -11.71 -1.18
N GLN A 85 -9.57 -10.57 -1.62
CA GLN A 85 -9.50 -9.34 -0.81
C GLN A 85 -10.27 -9.54 0.51
N GLY A 86 -9.61 -9.30 1.64
CA GLY A 86 -10.26 -9.17 2.95
C GLY A 86 -10.73 -7.73 3.19
N PRO A 87 -11.37 -7.44 4.34
CA PRO A 87 -11.85 -6.09 4.65
C PRO A 87 -10.70 -5.08 4.61
N LEU A 88 -10.99 -3.86 4.16
CA LEU A 88 -10.06 -2.74 4.26
C LEU A 88 -10.02 -2.28 5.73
N LEU A 89 -8.83 -2.32 6.32
CA LEU A 89 -8.52 -1.88 7.68
C LEU A 89 -7.18 -1.12 7.67
N GLY A 90 -6.68 -0.77 8.85
CA GLY A 90 -5.36 -0.17 9.01
C GLY A 90 -5.28 1.25 8.45
N LEU A 91 -4.08 1.68 8.10
CA LEU A 91 -3.78 3.08 7.83
C LEU A 91 -4.57 3.66 6.64
N LEU A 92 -4.79 2.88 5.58
CA LEU A 92 -5.56 3.34 4.42
C LEU A 92 -7.04 3.50 4.75
N ALA A 93 -7.61 2.63 5.59
CA ALA A 93 -8.98 2.80 6.08
C ALA A 93 -9.10 4.06 6.94
N GLU A 94 -8.15 4.28 7.85
CA GLU A 94 -8.10 5.45 8.73
C GLU A 94 -7.92 6.77 7.95
N ALA A 95 -7.20 6.72 6.83
CA ALA A 95 -7.02 7.85 5.92
C ALA A 95 -8.24 8.13 5.01
N GLY A 96 -9.29 7.31 5.08
CA GLY A 96 -10.56 7.52 4.38
C GLY A 96 -10.63 6.91 2.97
N PHE A 97 -9.75 5.98 2.63
CA PHE A 97 -9.88 5.20 1.39
C PHE A 97 -11.03 4.21 1.49
N ASP A 98 -11.68 3.94 0.36
CA ASP A 98 -12.67 2.89 0.25
C ASP A 98 -12.04 1.54 -0.16
N ALA A 99 -12.71 0.42 0.15
CA ALA A 99 -12.25 -0.91 -0.24
C ALA A 99 -12.14 -1.09 -1.76
N SER A 100 -12.90 -0.33 -2.56
CA SER A 100 -12.79 -0.30 -4.02
C SER A 100 -11.53 0.41 -4.54
N GLU A 101 -10.87 1.22 -3.70
CA GLU A 101 -9.66 1.97 -4.05
C GLU A 101 -8.38 1.27 -3.58
N VAL A 102 -8.46 0.11 -2.91
CA VAL A 102 -7.30 -0.59 -2.34
C VAL A 102 -7.27 -2.05 -2.77
N PHE A 103 -6.15 -2.48 -3.33
CA PHE A 103 -5.90 -3.88 -3.67
C PHE A 103 -4.64 -4.41 -2.97
N LYS A 104 -4.77 -5.57 -2.32
CA LYS A 104 -3.71 -6.22 -1.53
C LYS A 104 -3.26 -7.54 -2.16
N TYR A 105 -1.95 -7.78 -2.26
CA TYR A 105 -1.35 -8.96 -2.92
C TYR A 105 -1.02 -10.14 -1.99
#